data_AF-E8T6J3-F1
#
_entry.id   AF-E8T6J3-F1
#
_cell.length_a   1.000
_cell.length_b   1.000
_cell.length_c   1.000
_cell.angle_alpha   90.00
_cell.angle_beta   90.00
_cell.angle_gamma   90.00
#
_symmetry.space_group_name_H-M   'P 1'
#
loop_
_entity.id
_entity.type
_entity.pdbx_description
1 polymer ?
#
loop_
_entity_poly.entity_id
_entity_poly.type
_entity_poly.pdbx_seq_one_letter_code
_entity_poly.pdbx_strand_id
1 'polypeptide(L)'
;MSLQRKRLDWKSIARVKVFSFWEILAFVVFVLFVAYLLFPKGKIEEFFVEDPNYNYPLAKYYVESVLAHSKSPRLVFTLVEKNLSVGEFGRAYDLLNRYAGILNAPGYRDKFFALKLKALLGLYSTARPAEKELYKEKVVALLKKLLNSGGVSSLEAVYSTALTIGALDVAESAAYKLALLTGEERWLRKAIDLAWAEGDTSTLKGLLELCLSRCRLSDADLKKFFTVALQIKDEKLYTEVARRLIDRGVFTYQDLKKLIDVELAKRNYRGALDFCRAFLKRNGSFKVLKECLNLAMWSGNRGVVEELIRENLGRYTSKDALSFFLKVAVAQNLRRLSVELADRLLKQYGGEK
;
A
#
# COMPACT_ATOMS: atom_id res chain seq x y z
N MET A 1 58.47 73.07 54.66
CA MET A 1 57.89 72.85 53.31
C MET A 1 59.02 72.64 52.33
N SER A 2 59.27 71.40 51.90
CA SER A 2 59.63 71.07 50.50
C SER A 2 59.76 69.55 50.38
N LEU A 3 58.70 68.95 49.81
CA LEU A 3 58.59 67.55 49.46
C LEU A 3 59.67 67.17 48.43
N GLN A 4 60.60 66.29 48.81
CA GLN A 4 61.43 65.59 47.82
C GLN A 4 60.57 64.56 47.07
N ARG A 5 60.13 64.94 45.86
CA ARG A 5 59.61 64.00 44.86
C ARG A 5 60.73 63.04 44.44
N LYS A 6 60.71 61.80 44.94
CA LYS A 6 61.41 60.68 44.32
C LYS A 6 60.84 60.47 42.92
N ARG A 7 61.60 60.87 41.90
CA ARG A 7 61.34 60.44 40.52
C ARG A 7 61.52 58.92 40.47
N LEU A 8 60.43 58.18 40.28
CA LEU A 8 60.50 56.78 39.89
C LEU A 8 61.31 56.69 38.59
N ASP A 9 62.34 55.86 38.61
CA ASP A 9 63.25 55.66 37.49
C ASP A 9 62.71 54.54 36.60
N TRP A 10 61.82 54.90 35.65
CA TRP A 10 61.12 53.97 34.76
C TRP A 10 62.08 53.14 33.88
N LYS A 11 63.35 53.54 33.75
CA LYS A 11 64.38 52.79 33.04
C LYS A 11 64.85 51.52 33.76
N SER A 12 64.63 51.42 35.08
CA SER A 12 64.99 50.23 35.87
C SER A 12 63.96 49.10 35.75
N ILE A 13 62.71 49.42 35.37
CA ILE A 13 61.61 48.46 35.26
C ILE A 13 61.61 47.75 33.88
N ALA A 14 62.23 48.36 32.86
CA ALA A 14 62.23 47.86 31.48
C ALA A 14 63.40 46.92 31.10
N ARG A 15 64.23 46.46 32.05
CA ARG A 15 65.37 45.55 31.81
C ARG A 15 65.25 44.18 32.48
N VAL A 16 64.05 43.77 32.86
CA VAL A 16 63.82 42.37 33.22
C VAL A 16 63.69 41.60 31.91
N LYS A 17 64.69 40.80 31.54
CA LYS A 17 64.49 39.70 30.57
C LYS A 17 63.52 38.74 31.25
N VAL A 18 62.22 38.96 31.06
CA VAL A 18 61.19 38.32 31.88
C VAL A 18 61.20 36.80 31.67
N PHE A 19 61.63 36.31 30.49
CA PHE A 19 61.85 34.88 30.25
C PHE A 19 62.96 34.63 29.22
N SER A 20 63.74 33.56 29.44
CA SER A 20 64.68 32.97 28.48
C SER A 20 63.91 32.32 27.31
N PHE A 21 64.48 32.29 26.10
CA PHE A 21 63.88 31.60 24.96
C PHE A 21 63.59 30.11 25.26
N TRP A 22 64.43 29.48 26.08
CA TRP A 22 64.22 28.11 26.57
C TRP A 22 63.05 27.98 27.54
N GLU A 23 62.81 28.99 28.38
CA GLU A 23 61.67 29.01 29.31
C GLU A 23 60.36 29.20 28.55
N ILE A 24 60.37 30.05 27.51
CA ILE A 24 59.22 30.22 26.61
C ILE A 24 58.94 28.90 25.87
N LEU A 25 59.97 28.23 25.34
CA LEU A 25 59.81 26.95 24.66
C LEU A 25 59.29 25.87 25.62
N ALA A 26 59.86 25.76 26.83
CA ALA A 26 59.41 24.82 27.84
C ALA A 26 57.96 25.09 28.27
N PHE A 27 57.57 26.35 28.40
CA PHE A 27 56.20 26.73 28.68
C PHE A 27 55.25 26.37 27.54
N VAL A 28 55.63 26.63 26.29
CA VAL A 28 54.83 26.25 25.11
C VAL A 28 54.66 24.73 25.02
N VAL A 29 55.74 23.96 25.20
CA VAL A 29 55.69 22.49 25.20
C VAL A 29 54.86 21.97 26.37
N PHE A 30 55.00 22.55 27.56
CA PHE A 30 54.20 22.19 28.73
C PHE A 30 52.71 22.48 28.49
N VAL A 31 52.37 23.64 27.94
CA VAL A 31 50.98 23.98 27.59
C VAL A 31 50.43 23.03 26.52
N LEU A 32 51.22 22.69 25.49
CA LEU A 32 50.81 21.72 24.47
C LEU A 32 50.64 20.31 25.06
N PHE A 33 51.50 19.92 26.00
CA PHE A 33 51.41 18.64 26.69
C PHE A 33 50.18 18.56 27.61
N VAL A 34 49.93 19.62 28.39
CA VAL A 34 48.71 19.75 29.21
C VAL A 34 47.46 19.76 28.32
N ALA A 35 47.48 20.47 27.20
CA ALA A 35 46.39 20.47 26.23
C ALA A 35 46.17 19.08 25.63
N TYR A 36 47.23 18.33 25.32
CA TYR A 36 47.13 16.96 24.82
C TYR A 36 46.55 16.00 25.88
N LEU A 37 46.93 16.15 27.15
CA LEU A 37 46.39 15.37 28.27
C LEU A 37 44.94 15.68 28.59
N LEU A 38 44.55 16.96 28.53
CA LEU A 38 43.18 17.41 28.83
C LEU A 38 42.21 17.18 27.66
N PHE A 39 42.70 17.22 26.43
CA PHE A 39 41.90 17.02 25.22
C PHE A 39 42.44 15.84 24.37
N PRO A 40 42.47 14.62 24.93
CA PRO A 40 42.87 13.46 24.15
C PRO A 40 41.86 13.23 23.02
N LYS A 41 42.37 13.09 21.79
CA LYS A 41 41.55 12.83 20.59
C LYS A 41 40.57 11.68 20.85
N GLY A 42 39.29 11.88 20.58
CA GLY A 42 38.26 10.83 20.67
C GLY A 42 37.45 10.83 21.98
N LYS A 43 38.01 11.23 23.12
CA LYS A 43 37.29 11.12 24.41
C LYS A 43 36.14 12.12 24.57
N ILE A 44 36.27 13.28 23.94
CA ILE A 44 35.23 14.31 24.00
C ILE A 44 34.09 13.92 23.07
N GLU A 45 34.41 13.35 21.90
CA GLU A 45 33.44 12.75 20.99
C GLU A 45 32.66 11.61 21.65
N GLU A 46 33.35 10.72 22.39
CA GLU A 46 32.74 9.64 23.16
C GLU A 46 31.81 10.16 24.26
N PHE A 47 32.21 11.20 25.00
CA PHE A 47 31.36 11.83 26.01
C PHE A 47 30.02 12.32 25.44
N PHE A 48 30.01 12.89 24.23
CA PHE A 48 28.78 13.33 23.57
C PHE A 48 27.93 12.19 23.02
N VAL A 49 28.54 11.04 22.72
CA VAL A 49 27.82 9.85 22.27
C VAL A 49 27.23 9.07 23.45
N GLU A 50 27.90 9.09 24.60
CA GLU A 50 27.57 8.23 25.75
C GLU A 50 26.73 8.92 26.83
N ASP A 51 26.83 10.25 27.01
CA ASP A 51 26.06 10.97 28.04
C ASP A 51 24.67 11.41 27.51
N PRO A 52 23.54 10.92 28.05
CA PRO A 52 22.21 11.36 27.63
C PRO A 52 21.86 12.80 28.06
N ASN A 53 22.57 13.38 29.04
CA ASN A 53 22.24 14.61 29.74
C ASN A 53 23.18 15.80 29.47
N TYR A 54 24.03 15.73 28.44
CA TYR A 54 24.92 16.85 28.12
C TYR A 54 24.16 18.13 27.73
N ASN A 55 24.78 19.28 28.01
CA ASN A 55 24.24 20.60 27.65
C ASN A 55 24.17 20.76 26.12
N TYR A 56 23.00 20.45 25.55
CA TYR A 56 22.79 20.36 24.12
C TYR A 56 23.14 21.65 23.35
N PRO A 57 22.70 22.85 23.77
CA PRO A 57 23.09 24.10 23.11
C PRO A 57 24.60 24.28 22.96
N LEU A 58 25.38 23.98 24.00
CA LEU A 58 26.84 24.16 23.98
C LEU A 58 27.54 23.07 23.17
N ALA A 59 27.13 21.82 23.40
CA ALA A 59 27.65 20.65 22.69
C ALA A 59 27.40 20.72 21.18
N LYS A 60 26.27 21.31 20.77
CA LYS A 60 25.92 21.47 19.36
C LYS A 60 26.98 22.25 18.57
N TYR A 61 27.39 23.43 19.05
CA TYR A 61 28.41 24.23 18.38
C TYR A 61 29.75 23.50 18.32
N TYR A 62 30.10 22.79 19.39
CA TYR A 62 31.33 22.00 19.44
C TYR A 62 31.28 20.84 18.43
N VAL A 63 30.23 20.02 18.43
CA VAL A 63 30.07 18.88 17.54
C VAL A 63 30.00 19.32 16.08
N GLU A 64 29.32 20.42 15.76
CA GLU A 64 29.29 20.98 14.40
C GLU A 64 30.70 21.41 13.93
N SER A 65 31.50 22.02 14.81
CA SER A 65 32.89 22.39 14.52
C SER A 65 33.79 21.16 14.29
N VAL A 66 33.62 20.12 15.11
CA VAL A 66 34.32 18.84 14.96
C VAL A 66 33.91 18.13 13.67
N LEU A 67 32.63 18.16 13.30
CA LEU A 67 32.10 17.55 12.09
C LEU A 67 32.55 18.26 10.80
N ALA A 68 32.98 19.52 10.87
CA ALA A 68 33.59 20.21 9.73
C ALA A 68 34.93 19.55 9.32
N HIS A 69 35.62 18.89 10.25
CA HIS A 69 36.97 18.35 10.05
C HIS A 69 37.03 16.82 10.05
N SER A 70 36.31 16.14 10.96
CA SER A 70 36.41 14.69 11.16
C SER A 70 35.43 13.85 10.33
N LYS A 71 34.33 14.46 9.85
CA LYS A 71 33.26 13.79 9.06
C LYS A 71 32.84 12.41 9.62
N SER A 72 32.76 12.26 10.94
CA SER A 72 32.41 10.98 11.59
C SER A 72 30.91 10.66 11.48
N PRO A 73 30.49 9.54 10.85
CA PRO A 73 29.09 9.15 10.74
C PRO A 73 28.37 9.00 12.08
N ARG A 74 29.08 8.50 13.11
CA ARG A 74 28.53 8.30 14.45
C ARG A 74 28.09 9.63 15.07
N LEU A 75 28.97 10.63 15.03
CA LEU A 75 28.66 11.97 15.54
C LEU A 75 27.50 12.64 14.79
N VAL A 76 27.45 12.47 13.45
CA VAL A 76 26.33 13.00 12.66
C VAL A 76 25.02 12.35 13.10
N PHE A 77 24.99 11.04 13.31
CA PHE A 77 23.77 10.35 13.76
C PHE A 77 23.34 10.77 15.16
N THR A 78 24.26 10.87 16.12
CA THR A 78 23.95 11.35 17.48
C THR A 78 23.35 12.75 17.43
N LEU A 79 23.96 13.65 16.65
CA LEU A 79 23.46 15.02 16.50
C LEU A 79 22.08 15.04 15.85
N VAL A 80 21.84 14.24 14.81
CA VAL A 80 20.53 14.12 14.15
C VAL A 80 19.49 13.57 15.11
N GLU A 81 19.77 12.49 15.83
CA GLU A 81 18.86 11.88 16.81
C GLU A 81 18.48 12.86 17.91
N LYS A 82 19.44 13.66 18.39
CA LYS A 82 19.17 14.71 19.37
C LYS A 82 18.31 15.84 18.78
N ASN A 83 18.63 16.33 17.57
CA ASN A 83 17.78 17.32 16.89
C ASN A 83 16.33 16.82 16.72
N LEU A 84 16.15 15.55 16.34
CA LEU A 84 14.82 14.93 16.24
C LEU A 84 14.10 14.88 17.60
N SER A 85 14.81 14.54 18.68
CA SER A 85 14.23 14.48 20.03
C SER A 85 13.76 15.83 20.57
N VAL A 86 14.42 16.92 20.15
CA VAL A 86 14.10 18.30 20.53
C VAL A 86 13.06 18.93 19.58
N GLY A 87 12.68 18.24 18.50
CA GLY A 87 11.73 18.73 17.49
C GLY A 87 12.35 19.66 16.43
N GLU A 88 13.68 19.76 16.36
CA GLU A 88 14.41 20.53 15.33
C GLU A 88 14.50 19.75 13.99
N PHE A 89 13.34 19.37 13.42
CA PHE A 89 13.26 18.48 12.26
C PHE A 89 13.98 19.01 11.00
N GLY A 90 13.90 20.32 10.75
CA GLY A 90 14.57 20.95 9.61
C GLY A 90 16.08 20.82 9.67
N ARG A 91 16.67 21.10 10.84
CA ARG A 91 18.11 20.96 11.08
C ARG A 91 18.56 19.51 10.98
N ALA A 92 17.80 18.58 11.54
CA ALA A 92 18.05 17.14 11.38
C ALA A 92 18.09 16.74 9.90
N TYR A 93 17.12 17.22 9.10
CA TYR A 93 17.05 16.95 7.67
C TYR A 93 18.24 17.54 6.89
N ASP A 94 18.63 18.78 7.21
CA ASP A 94 19.74 19.47 6.56
C ASP A 94 21.09 18.80 6.86
N LEU A 95 21.32 18.37 8.11
CA LEU A 95 22.50 17.60 8.50
C LEU A 95 22.59 16.29 7.71
N LEU A 96 21.48 15.55 7.59
CA LEU A 96 21.44 14.31 6.82
C LEU A 96 21.76 14.55 5.34
N ASN A 97 21.27 15.64 4.74
CA ASN A 97 21.60 15.97 3.35
C ASN A 97 23.05 16.41 3.17
N ARG A 98 23.56 17.25 4.07
CA ARG A 98 24.95 17.75 4.03
C ARG A 98 25.97 16.62 4.09
N TYR A 99 25.69 15.59 4.87
CA TYR A 99 26.57 14.44 5.07
C TYR A 99 26.13 13.19 4.30
N ALA A 100 25.20 13.30 3.34
CA ALA A 100 24.66 12.14 2.62
C ALA A 100 25.74 11.26 1.97
N GLY A 101 26.85 11.85 1.51
CA GLY A 101 27.95 11.11 0.89
C GLY A 101 28.63 10.08 1.80
N ILE A 102 28.74 10.36 3.10
CA ILE A 102 29.31 9.42 4.08
C ILE A 102 28.24 8.51 4.72
N LEU A 103 27.01 9.01 4.84
CA LEU A 103 25.93 8.30 5.53
C LEU A 103 25.22 7.27 4.63
N ASN A 104 25.27 7.44 3.31
CA ASN A 104 24.68 6.50 2.35
C ASN A 104 25.60 5.31 2.02
N ALA A 105 26.69 5.12 2.78
CA ALA A 105 27.54 3.94 2.68
C ALA A 105 26.80 2.68 3.17
N PRO A 106 27.09 1.47 2.64
CA PRO A 106 26.36 0.24 2.94
C PRO A 106 26.15 -0.05 4.44
N GLY A 107 27.13 0.26 5.30
CA GLY A 107 27.04 0.03 6.75
C GLY A 107 26.15 1.02 7.52
N TYR A 108 25.78 2.15 6.92
CA TYR A 108 25.03 3.23 7.57
C TYR A 108 23.71 3.56 6.87
N ARG A 109 23.49 2.98 5.69
CA ARG A 109 22.40 3.30 4.77
C ARG A 109 21.01 3.17 5.39
N ASP A 110 20.75 2.09 6.11
CA ASP A 110 19.44 1.84 6.73
C ASP A 110 19.14 2.86 7.83
N LYS A 111 20.11 3.12 8.71
CA LYS A 111 19.99 4.14 9.75
C LYS A 111 19.82 5.54 9.14
N PHE A 112 20.58 5.85 8.09
CA PHE A 112 20.46 7.10 7.35
C PHE A 112 19.05 7.31 6.81
N PHE A 113 18.48 6.32 6.11
CA PHE A 113 17.13 6.46 5.57
C PHE A 113 16.06 6.48 6.64
N ALA A 114 16.18 5.70 7.70
CA ALA A 114 15.25 5.71 8.82
C ALA A 114 15.18 7.08 9.50
N LEU A 115 16.34 7.69 9.77
CA LEU A 115 16.41 9.03 10.37
C LEU A 115 15.94 10.12 9.40
N LYS A 116 16.25 9.99 8.10
CA LYS A 116 15.78 10.93 7.07
C LYS A 116 14.27 10.89 6.90
N LEU A 117 13.67 9.69 6.98
CA LEU A 117 12.24 9.52 6.97
C LEU A 117 11.60 10.15 8.22
N LYS A 118 12.15 9.89 9.42
CA LYS A 118 11.68 10.53 10.66
C LYS A 118 11.74 12.05 10.60
N ALA A 119 12.83 12.63 10.08
CA ALA A 119 12.97 14.08 9.92
C ALA A 119 11.89 14.65 8.98
N LEU A 120 11.66 14.00 7.83
CA LEU A 120 10.64 14.43 6.87
C LEU A 120 9.22 14.29 7.41
N LEU A 121 8.93 13.21 8.14
CA LEU A 121 7.62 13.04 8.79
C LEU A 121 7.39 14.11 9.85
N GLY A 122 8.40 14.43 10.66
CA GLY A 122 8.35 15.54 11.61
C GLY A 122 8.04 16.87 10.91
N LEU A 123 8.75 17.18 9.83
CA LEU A 123 8.49 18.36 9.00
C LEU A 123 7.07 18.37 8.44
N TYR A 124 6.60 17.24 7.88
CA TYR A 124 5.24 17.10 7.36
C TYR A 124 4.17 17.33 8.44
N SER A 125 4.36 16.77 9.64
CA SER A 125 3.43 16.92 10.75
C SER A 125 3.35 18.35 11.28
N THR A 126 4.48 19.08 11.32
CA THR A 126 4.54 20.47 11.80
C THR A 126 4.31 21.52 10.72
N ALA A 127 4.28 21.13 9.44
CA ALA A 127 4.15 22.06 8.33
C ALA A 127 2.78 22.75 8.27
N ARG A 128 2.79 23.99 7.77
CA ARG A 128 1.57 24.71 7.41
C ARG A 128 0.86 24.03 6.23
N PRO A 129 -0.46 24.17 6.08
CA PRO A 129 -1.21 23.52 4.99
C PRO A 129 -0.60 23.73 3.60
N ALA A 130 -0.08 24.93 3.30
CA ALA A 130 0.54 25.26 2.02
C ALA A 130 1.87 24.50 1.75
N GLU A 131 2.57 24.06 2.80
CA GLU A 131 3.87 23.37 2.68
C GLU A 131 3.74 21.85 2.88
N LYS A 132 2.60 21.35 3.36
CA LYS A 132 2.38 19.93 3.63
C LYS A 132 2.53 19.07 2.38
N GLU A 133 2.02 19.52 1.24
CA GLU A 133 2.16 18.77 -0.01
C GLU A 133 3.63 18.65 -0.46
N LEU A 134 4.42 19.71 -0.32
CA LEU A 134 5.86 19.66 -0.62
C LEU A 134 6.59 18.62 0.23
N TYR A 135 6.30 18.55 1.53
CA TYR A 135 6.92 17.54 2.40
C TYR A 135 6.37 16.14 2.13
N LYS A 136 5.08 16.01 1.80
CA LYS A 136 4.48 14.74 1.37
C LYS A 136 5.18 14.19 0.13
N GLU A 137 5.41 15.00 -0.89
CA GLU A 137 6.14 14.60 -2.10
C GLU A 137 7.56 14.11 -1.77
N LYS A 138 8.28 14.81 -0.88
CA LYS A 138 9.61 14.38 -0.42
C LYS A 138 9.58 13.05 0.32
N VAL A 139 8.56 12.81 1.16
CA VAL A 139 8.36 11.53 1.83
C VAL A 139 8.07 10.44 0.81
N VAL A 140 7.14 10.65 -0.10
CA VAL A 140 6.78 9.70 -1.16
C VAL A 140 7.99 9.34 -2.02
N ALA A 141 8.79 10.33 -2.43
CA ALA A 141 10.03 10.08 -3.19
C ALA A 141 11.04 9.23 -2.41
N LEU A 142 11.15 9.43 -1.09
CA LEU A 142 12.01 8.62 -0.22
C LEU A 142 11.49 7.19 -0.09
N LEU A 143 10.20 7.02 0.14
CA LEU A 143 9.56 5.71 0.24
C LEU A 143 9.69 4.92 -1.07
N LYS A 144 9.53 5.56 -2.23
CA LYS A 144 9.75 4.95 -3.55
C LYS A 144 11.19 4.43 -3.73
N LYS A 145 12.19 5.13 -3.16
CA LYS A 145 13.57 4.62 -3.14
C LYS A 145 13.71 3.40 -2.26
N LEU A 146 13.08 3.42 -1.07
CA LEU A 146 13.14 2.32 -0.11
C LEU A 146 12.43 1.05 -0.58
N LEU A 147 11.40 1.18 -1.43
CA LEU A 147 10.74 0.03 -2.07
C LEU A 147 11.71 -0.89 -2.83
N ASN A 148 12.82 -0.35 -3.34
CA ASN A 148 13.75 -1.10 -4.19
C ASN A 148 15.00 -1.60 -3.45
N SER A 149 15.17 -1.24 -2.18
CA SER A 149 16.41 -1.50 -1.44
C SER A 149 16.23 -2.18 -0.08
N GLY A 150 14.99 -2.48 0.32
CA GLY A 150 14.67 -2.98 1.65
C GLY A 150 14.31 -4.47 1.70
N GLY A 151 14.69 -5.13 2.80
CA GLY A 151 14.12 -6.43 3.20
C GLY A 151 12.70 -6.30 3.75
N VAL A 152 12.13 -7.41 4.24
CA VAL A 152 10.73 -7.49 4.73
C VAL A 152 10.39 -6.37 5.73
N SER A 153 11.19 -6.20 6.79
CA SER A 153 10.93 -5.18 7.82
C SER A 153 10.96 -3.74 7.28
N SER A 154 11.81 -3.47 6.29
CA SER A 154 11.86 -2.15 5.64
C SER A 154 10.61 -1.92 4.79
N LEU A 155 10.12 -2.95 4.10
CA LEU A 155 8.91 -2.84 3.28
C LEU A 155 7.65 -2.70 4.14
N GLU A 156 7.58 -3.38 5.29
CA GLU A 156 6.49 -3.18 6.26
C GLU A 156 6.47 -1.74 6.80
N ALA A 157 7.64 -1.18 7.11
CA ALA A 157 7.77 0.22 7.52
C ALA A 157 7.36 1.20 6.40
N VAL A 158 7.72 0.89 5.15
CA VAL A 158 7.29 1.68 3.99
C VAL A 158 5.78 1.62 3.83
N TYR A 159 5.18 0.42 3.90
CA TYR A 159 3.74 0.21 3.84
C TYR A 159 3.00 1.01 4.91
N SER A 160 3.39 0.87 6.18
CA SER A 160 2.73 1.58 7.29
C SER A 160 2.85 3.10 7.13
N THR A 161 4.03 3.58 6.76
CA THR A 161 4.26 5.02 6.58
C THR A 161 3.46 5.57 5.41
N ALA A 162 3.44 4.88 4.27
CA ALA A 162 2.67 5.27 3.10
C ALA A 162 1.17 5.41 3.41
N LEU A 163 0.60 4.46 4.17
CA LEU A 163 -0.79 4.56 4.64
C LEU A 163 -1.03 5.78 5.53
N THR A 164 -0.12 6.08 6.48
CA THR A 164 -0.30 7.22 7.40
C THR A 164 -0.35 8.57 6.69
N ILE A 165 0.31 8.69 5.54
CA ILE A 165 0.33 9.92 4.74
C ILE A 165 -0.64 9.90 3.55
N GLY A 166 -1.41 8.82 3.38
CA GLY A 166 -2.34 8.63 2.26
C GLY A 166 -1.66 8.52 0.90
N ALA A 167 -0.47 7.91 0.83
CA ALA A 167 0.21 7.55 -0.42
C ALA A 167 -0.14 6.10 -0.79
N LEU A 168 -1.34 5.90 -1.33
CA LEU A 168 -1.89 4.56 -1.57
C LEU A 168 -1.06 3.79 -2.62
N ASP A 169 -0.56 4.45 -3.67
CA ASP A 169 0.30 3.88 -4.72
C ASP A 169 1.56 3.21 -4.15
N VAL A 170 2.21 3.89 -3.21
CA VAL A 170 3.41 3.38 -2.53
C VAL A 170 3.04 2.24 -1.58
N ALA A 171 1.91 2.36 -0.86
CA ALA A 171 1.46 1.30 0.03
C ALA A 171 1.08 0.03 -0.75
N GLU A 172 0.43 0.17 -1.89
CA GLU A 172 0.05 -0.92 -2.79
C GLU A 172 1.31 -1.62 -3.31
N SER A 173 2.26 -0.86 -3.83
CA SER A 173 3.55 -1.37 -4.30
C SER A 173 4.34 -2.11 -3.20
N ALA A 174 4.31 -1.58 -1.96
CA ALA A 174 4.95 -2.22 -0.82
C ALA A 174 4.27 -3.54 -0.47
N ALA A 175 2.94 -3.57 -0.41
CA ALA A 175 2.15 -4.76 -0.12
C ALA A 175 2.36 -5.83 -1.19
N TYR A 176 2.37 -5.45 -2.48
CA TYR A 176 2.64 -6.38 -3.56
C TYR A 176 4.04 -7.00 -3.46
N LYS A 177 5.08 -6.20 -3.20
CA LYS A 177 6.44 -6.70 -2.99
C LYS A 177 6.56 -7.60 -1.76
N LEU A 178 5.89 -7.25 -0.66
CA LEU A 178 5.80 -8.10 0.52
C LEU A 178 5.16 -9.45 0.20
N ALA A 179 4.09 -9.47 -0.60
CA ALA A 179 3.46 -10.71 -1.05
C ALA A 179 4.41 -11.59 -1.87
N LEU A 180 5.20 -10.98 -2.76
CA LEU A 180 6.21 -11.71 -3.56
C LEU A 180 7.35 -12.28 -2.71
N LEU A 181 7.82 -11.53 -1.70
CA LEU A 181 8.95 -11.94 -0.87
C LEU A 181 8.57 -12.95 0.22
N THR A 182 7.42 -12.76 0.85
CA THR A 182 6.98 -13.59 1.99
C THR A 182 6.13 -14.78 1.57
N GLY A 183 5.48 -14.69 0.40
CA GLY A 183 4.48 -15.67 -0.05
C GLY A 183 3.15 -15.61 0.72
N GLU A 184 2.98 -14.65 1.64
CA GLU A 184 1.78 -14.57 2.47
C GLU A 184 0.62 -13.92 1.70
N GLU A 185 -0.52 -14.62 1.61
CA GLU A 185 -1.72 -14.16 0.89
C GLU A 185 -2.29 -12.83 1.42
N ARG A 186 -2.10 -12.54 2.71
CA ARG A 186 -2.62 -11.32 3.36
C ARG A 186 -2.11 -10.05 2.69
N TRP A 187 -0.86 -10.06 2.22
CA TRP A 187 -0.25 -8.91 1.57
C TRP A 187 -0.81 -8.68 0.17
N LEU A 188 -1.10 -9.77 -0.54
CA LEU A 188 -1.74 -9.68 -1.86
C LEU A 188 -3.16 -9.11 -1.75
N ARG A 189 -3.93 -9.52 -0.73
CA ARG A 189 -5.26 -8.95 -0.46
C ARG A 189 -5.19 -7.45 -0.14
N LYS A 190 -4.22 -7.04 0.68
CA LYS A 190 -3.97 -5.62 0.97
C LYS A 190 -3.64 -4.81 -0.29
N ALA A 191 -2.82 -5.35 -1.19
CA ALA A 191 -2.51 -4.70 -2.46
C ALA A 191 -3.78 -4.53 -3.33
N ILE A 192 -4.62 -5.57 -3.43
CA ILE A 192 -5.90 -5.52 -4.17
C ILE A 192 -6.82 -4.43 -3.60
N ASP A 193 -6.94 -4.36 -2.27
CA ASP A 193 -7.80 -3.39 -1.61
C ASP A 193 -7.34 -1.95 -1.86
N LEU A 194 -6.03 -1.72 -1.90
CA LEU A 194 -5.44 -0.43 -2.19
C LEU A 194 -5.59 -0.05 -3.67
N ALA A 195 -5.27 -0.96 -4.58
CA ALA A 195 -5.45 -0.74 -6.02
C ALA A 195 -6.93 -0.44 -6.37
N TRP A 196 -7.86 -1.11 -5.69
CA TRP A 196 -9.29 -0.82 -5.85
C TRP A 196 -9.68 0.56 -5.31
N ALA A 197 -9.13 0.98 -4.17
CA ALA A 197 -9.37 2.30 -3.61
C ALA A 197 -8.82 3.44 -4.48
N GLU A 198 -7.69 3.22 -5.16
CA GLU A 198 -7.12 4.19 -6.12
C GLU A 198 -7.85 4.21 -7.46
N GLY A 199 -8.56 3.13 -7.81
CA GLY A 199 -9.21 2.99 -9.11
C GLY A 199 -8.25 2.60 -10.24
N ASP A 200 -7.05 2.10 -9.94
CA ASP A 200 -6.13 1.56 -10.95
C ASP A 200 -6.60 0.19 -11.44
N THR A 201 -7.45 0.22 -12.46
CA THR A 201 -8.04 -0.98 -13.06
C THR A 201 -7.00 -1.91 -13.69
N SER A 202 -5.86 -1.39 -14.13
CA SER A 202 -4.82 -2.16 -14.82
C SER A 202 -4.04 -3.04 -13.85
N THR A 203 -3.59 -2.45 -12.74
CA THR A 203 -2.87 -3.15 -11.68
C THR A 203 -3.80 -4.10 -10.93
N LEU A 204 -5.03 -3.65 -10.66
CA LEU A 204 -6.06 -4.46 -10.00
C LEU A 204 -6.37 -5.75 -10.75
N LYS A 205 -6.43 -5.71 -12.09
CA LYS A 205 -6.59 -6.91 -12.92
C LYS A 205 -5.48 -7.93 -12.66
N GLY A 206 -4.22 -7.51 -12.77
CA GLY A 206 -3.07 -8.41 -12.59
C GLY A 206 -3.00 -9.00 -11.17
N LEU A 207 -3.32 -8.19 -10.15
CA LEU A 207 -3.36 -8.64 -8.76
C LEU A 207 -4.48 -9.65 -8.50
N LEU A 208 -5.67 -9.45 -9.10
CA LEU A 208 -6.79 -10.38 -8.97
C LEU A 208 -6.49 -11.73 -9.63
N GLU A 209 -5.92 -11.73 -10.84
CA GLU A 209 -5.50 -12.96 -11.54
C GLU A 209 -4.45 -13.73 -10.73
N LEU A 210 -3.47 -13.02 -10.16
CA LEU A 210 -2.46 -13.61 -9.28
C LEU A 210 -3.09 -14.22 -8.02
N CYS A 211 -4.08 -13.54 -7.43
CA CYS A 211 -4.75 -14.00 -6.22
C CYS A 211 -5.66 -15.21 -6.50
N LEU A 212 -6.37 -15.21 -7.63
CA LEU A 212 -7.19 -16.34 -8.08
C LEU A 212 -6.39 -17.61 -8.35
N SER A 213 -5.11 -17.47 -8.74
CA SER A 213 -4.23 -18.61 -9.03
C SER A 213 -3.47 -19.12 -7.79
N ARG A 214 -3.12 -18.24 -6.85
CA ARG A 214 -2.24 -18.58 -5.72
C ARG A 214 -2.93 -18.71 -4.37
N CYS A 215 -4.08 -18.07 -4.17
CA CYS A 215 -4.65 -17.93 -2.85
C CYS A 215 -5.84 -18.86 -2.59
N ARG A 216 -5.97 -19.28 -1.32
CA ARG A 216 -7.21 -19.89 -0.83
C ARG A 216 -8.25 -18.81 -0.55
N LEU A 217 -9.06 -18.54 -1.56
CA LEU A 217 -10.13 -17.53 -1.48
C LEU A 217 -11.30 -18.05 -0.65
N SER A 218 -11.75 -17.25 0.31
CA SER A 218 -13.04 -17.44 0.97
C SER A 218 -14.19 -17.05 0.04
N ASP A 219 -15.41 -17.42 0.40
CA ASP A 219 -16.58 -17.06 -0.40
C ASP A 219 -16.86 -15.55 -0.38
N ALA A 220 -16.49 -14.87 0.71
CA ALA A 220 -16.55 -13.42 0.82
C ALA A 220 -15.55 -12.75 -0.15
N ASP A 221 -14.33 -13.29 -0.25
CA ASP A 221 -13.32 -12.79 -1.19
C ASP A 221 -13.80 -12.95 -2.64
N LEU A 222 -14.35 -14.12 -2.99
CA LEU A 222 -14.89 -14.36 -4.34
C LEU A 222 -16.04 -13.41 -4.68
N LYS A 223 -16.95 -13.11 -3.74
CA LYS A 223 -18.03 -12.13 -3.97
C LYS A 223 -17.50 -10.71 -4.18
N LYS A 224 -16.49 -10.33 -3.40
CA LYS A 224 -15.80 -9.05 -3.57
C LYS A 224 -15.15 -8.99 -4.96
N PHE A 225 -14.38 -10.01 -5.32
CA PHE A 225 -13.69 -10.07 -6.61
C PHE A 225 -14.64 -10.09 -7.79
N PHE A 226 -15.80 -10.75 -7.67
CA PHE A 226 -16.84 -10.72 -8.68
C PHE A 226 -17.35 -9.30 -8.91
N THR A 227 -17.66 -8.58 -7.82
CA THR A 227 -18.13 -7.20 -7.90
C THR A 227 -17.08 -6.29 -8.54
N VAL A 228 -15.82 -6.44 -8.14
CA VAL A 228 -14.70 -5.69 -8.71
C VAL A 228 -14.51 -6.02 -10.20
N ALA A 229 -14.56 -7.28 -10.59
CA ALA A 229 -14.43 -7.71 -11.98
C ALA A 229 -15.56 -7.16 -12.88
N LEU A 230 -16.79 -7.10 -12.35
CA LEU A 230 -17.90 -6.44 -13.05
C LEU A 230 -17.68 -4.93 -13.22
N GLN A 231 -17.12 -4.25 -12.21
CA GLN A 231 -16.81 -2.81 -12.29
C GLN A 231 -15.72 -2.51 -13.33
N ILE A 232 -14.67 -3.33 -13.40
CA ILE A 232 -13.60 -3.23 -14.40
C ILE A 232 -14.10 -3.63 -15.80
N LYS A 233 -15.23 -4.35 -15.87
CA LYS A 233 -15.82 -4.92 -17.09
C LYS A 233 -14.90 -5.93 -17.78
N ASP A 234 -14.03 -6.59 -17.02
CA ASP A 234 -13.17 -7.64 -17.55
C ASP A 234 -13.92 -8.98 -17.65
N GLU A 235 -14.24 -9.35 -18.90
CA GLU A 235 -15.04 -10.54 -19.22
C GLU A 235 -14.43 -11.84 -18.76
N LYS A 236 -13.11 -11.97 -18.86
CA LYS A 236 -12.43 -13.21 -18.46
C LYS A 236 -12.52 -13.37 -16.95
N LEU A 237 -12.20 -12.32 -16.22
CA LEU A 237 -12.21 -12.29 -14.76
C LEU A 237 -13.61 -12.53 -14.19
N TYR A 238 -14.63 -11.76 -14.59
CA TYR A 238 -15.95 -11.95 -13.98
C TYR A 238 -16.55 -13.31 -14.34
N THR A 239 -16.24 -13.86 -15.53
CA THR A 239 -16.69 -15.19 -15.95
C THR A 239 -16.05 -16.29 -15.10
N GLU A 240 -14.74 -16.20 -14.89
CA GLU A 240 -14.02 -17.16 -14.05
C GLU A 240 -14.52 -17.14 -12.61
N VAL A 241 -14.65 -15.94 -12.02
CA VAL A 241 -15.12 -15.80 -10.64
C VAL A 241 -16.57 -16.25 -10.50
N ALA A 242 -17.44 -15.91 -11.47
CA ALA A 242 -18.84 -16.36 -11.46
C ALA A 242 -18.94 -17.89 -11.50
N ARG A 243 -18.15 -18.58 -12.33
CA ARG A 243 -18.12 -20.05 -12.37
C ARG A 243 -17.72 -20.63 -11.02
N ARG A 244 -16.63 -20.11 -10.41
CA ARG A 244 -16.20 -20.56 -9.06
C ARG A 244 -17.28 -20.34 -8.00
N LEU A 245 -17.99 -19.22 -8.04
CA LEU A 245 -19.10 -18.95 -7.11
C LEU A 245 -20.29 -19.90 -7.32
N ILE A 246 -20.63 -20.21 -8.58
CA ILE A 246 -21.68 -21.17 -8.92
C ILE A 246 -21.26 -22.56 -8.44
N ASP A 247 -20.02 -22.97 -8.67
CA ASP A 247 -19.46 -24.28 -8.29
C ASP A 247 -19.38 -24.47 -6.77
N ARG A 248 -19.24 -23.38 -6.01
CA ARG A 248 -19.33 -23.40 -4.55
C ARG A 248 -20.75 -23.25 -4.01
N GLY A 249 -21.72 -22.89 -4.85
CA GLY A 249 -23.12 -22.72 -4.44
C GLY A 249 -23.40 -21.45 -3.64
N VAL A 250 -22.51 -20.47 -3.69
CA VAL A 250 -22.64 -19.19 -2.97
C VAL A 250 -23.07 -18.05 -3.89
N PHE A 251 -23.11 -18.32 -5.20
CA PHE A 251 -23.68 -17.41 -6.19
C PHE A 251 -25.17 -17.22 -5.92
N THR A 252 -25.65 -15.98 -5.89
CA THR A 252 -27.05 -15.68 -5.62
C THR A 252 -27.82 -15.32 -6.89
N TYR A 253 -29.15 -15.32 -6.82
CA TYR A 253 -29.97 -14.83 -7.93
C TYR A 253 -29.72 -13.34 -8.23
N GLN A 254 -29.36 -12.53 -7.23
CA GLN A 254 -29.00 -11.13 -7.46
C GLN A 254 -27.68 -11.01 -8.24
N ASP A 255 -26.69 -11.86 -7.94
CA ASP A 255 -25.43 -11.92 -8.67
C ASP A 255 -25.64 -12.36 -10.12
N LEU A 256 -26.52 -13.36 -10.33
CA LEU A 256 -26.94 -13.78 -11.66
C LEU A 256 -27.57 -12.63 -12.44
N LYS A 257 -28.48 -11.87 -11.83
CA LYS A 257 -29.14 -10.75 -12.50
C LYS A 257 -28.13 -9.70 -12.96
N LYS A 258 -27.19 -9.31 -12.07
CA LYS A 258 -26.11 -8.37 -12.43
C LYS A 258 -25.29 -8.87 -13.63
N LEU A 259 -24.98 -10.17 -13.66
CA LEU A 259 -24.22 -10.78 -14.76
C LEU A 259 -25.02 -10.78 -16.07
N ILE A 260 -26.29 -11.17 -16.02
CA ILE A 260 -27.21 -11.15 -17.17
C ILE A 260 -27.32 -9.71 -17.70
N ASP A 261 -27.54 -8.72 -16.84
CA ASP A 261 -27.66 -7.31 -17.25
C ASP A 261 -26.40 -6.83 -17.99
N VAL A 262 -25.20 -7.24 -17.53
CA VAL A 262 -23.92 -6.94 -18.20
C VAL A 262 -23.79 -7.62 -19.55
N GLU A 263 -24.15 -8.90 -19.67
CA GLU A 263 -24.11 -9.64 -20.93
C GLU A 263 -25.14 -9.10 -21.94
N LEU A 264 -26.34 -8.73 -21.48
CA LEU A 264 -27.38 -8.12 -22.31
C LEU A 264 -26.96 -6.75 -22.82
N ALA A 265 -26.30 -5.93 -22.00
CA ALA A 265 -25.74 -4.64 -22.43
C ALA A 265 -24.72 -4.82 -23.57
N LYS A 266 -24.00 -5.95 -23.60
CA LYS A 266 -23.10 -6.35 -24.69
C LYS A 266 -23.80 -7.04 -25.86
N ARG A 267 -25.12 -7.25 -25.81
CA ARG A 267 -25.91 -8.08 -26.73
C ARG A 267 -25.45 -9.54 -26.80
N ASN A 268 -24.78 -10.04 -25.77
CA ASN A 268 -24.33 -11.42 -25.67
C ASN A 268 -25.38 -12.33 -25.01
N TYR A 269 -26.47 -12.58 -25.72
CA TYR A 269 -27.57 -13.43 -25.23
C TYR A 269 -27.12 -14.86 -24.90
N ARG A 270 -26.13 -15.39 -25.64
CA ARG A 270 -25.60 -16.74 -25.43
C ARG A 270 -24.84 -16.84 -24.12
N GLY A 271 -23.94 -15.90 -23.84
CA GLY A 271 -23.22 -15.85 -22.55
C GLY A 271 -24.18 -15.74 -21.36
N ALA A 272 -25.16 -14.83 -21.45
CA ALA A 272 -26.21 -14.69 -20.43
C ALA A 272 -26.96 -16.02 -20.19
N LEU A 273 -27.32 -16.72 -21.27
CA LEU A 273 -28.02 -17.99 -21.21
C LEU A 273 -27.16 -19.08 -20.56
N ASP A 274 -25.88 -19.17 -20.90
CA ASP A 274 -24.97 -20.18 -20.35
C ASP A 274 -24.84 -20.06 -18.82
N PHE A 275 -24.71 -18.84 -18.29
CA PHE A 275 -24.72 -18.61 -16.85
C PHE A 275 -26.07 -18.92 -16.21
N CYS A 276 -27.18 -18.54 -16.85
CA CYS A 276 -28.52 -18.86 -16.38
C CYS A 276 -28.73 -20.38 -16.29
N ARG A 277 -28.32 -21.15 -17.32
CA ARG A 277 -28.40 -22.61 -17.34
C ARG A 277 -27.54 -23.24 -16.24
N ALA A 278 -26.31 -22.75 -16.05
CA ALA A 278 -25.43 -23.23 -14.98
C ALA A 278 -26.06 -23.01 -13.60
N PHE A 279 -26.63 -21.83 -13.36
CA PHE A 279 -27.32 -21.52 -12.11
C PHE A 279 -28.60 -22.34 -11.91
N LEU A 280 -29.38 -22.54 -12.97
CA LEU A 280 -30.61 -23.35 -12.97
C LEU A 280 -30.33 -24.81 -12.61
N LYS A 281 -29.28 -25.40 -13.19
CA LYS A 281 -28.90 -26.80 -12.93
C LYS A 281 -28.65 -27.06 -11.43
N ARG A 282 -28.11 -26.07 -10.73
CA ARG A 282 -27.78 -26.18 -9.30
C ARG A 282 -28.93 -25.84 -8.36
N ASN A 283 -29.71 -24.80 -8.66
CA ASN A 283 -30.75 -24.29 -7.74
C ASN A 283 -32.17 -24.77 -8.05
N GLY A 284 -32.45 -25.23 -9.27
CA GLY A 284 -33.76 -25.82 -9.63
C GLY A 284 -34.97 -24.90 -9.40
N SER A 285 -34.82 -23.58 -9.60
CA SER A 285 -35.92 -22.64 -9.40
C SER A 285 -36.69 -22.36 -10.70
N PHE A 286 -38.03 -22.46 -10.63
CA PHE A 286 -38.89 -22.13 -11.77
C PHE A 286 -38.73 -20.68 -12.24
N LYS A 287 -38.47 -19.75 -11.32
CA LYS A 287 -38.20 -18.34 -11.66
C LYS A 287 -36.96 -18.20 -12.54
N VAL A 288 -35.90 -18.94 -12.24
CA VAL A 288 -34.67 -18.95 -13.05
C VAL A 288 -34.94 -19.59 -14.41
N LEU A 289 -35.73 -20.67 -14.47
CA LEU A 289 -36.11 -21.29 -15.74
C LEU A 289 -36.84 -20.32 -16.67
N LYS A 290 -37.78 -19.52 -16.15
CA LYS A 290 -38.44 -18.46 -16.94
C LYS A 290 -37.42 -17.49 -17.55
N GLU A 291 -36.44 -17.07 -16.76
CA GLU A 291 -35.37 -16.18 -17.22
C GLU A 291 -34.55 -16.83 -18.34
N CYS A 292 -34.15 -18.09 -18.17
CA CYS A 292 -33.38 -18.80 -19.19
C CYS A 292 -34.18 -18.98 -20.49
N LEU A 293 -35.49 -19.26 -20.40
CA LEU A 293 -36.35 -19.35 -21.58
C LEU A 293 -36.50 -18.00 -22.29
N ASN A 294 -36.64 -16.89 -21.55
CA ASN A 294 -36.65 -15.55 -22.12
C ASN A 294 -35.34 -15.24 -22.87
N LEU A 295 -34.19 -15.51 -22.24
CA LEU A 295 -32.87 -15.33 -22.87
C LEU A 295 -32.70 -16.21 -24.12
N ALA A 296 -33.15 -17.47 -24.07
CA ALA A 296 -33.10 -18.37 -25.20
C ALA A 296 -33.98 -17.88 -26.37
N MET A 297 -35.19 -17.37 -26.08
CA MET A 297 -36.05 -16.74 -27.08
C MET A 297 -35.41 -15.50 -27.70
N TRP A 298 -34.80 -14.62 -26.90
CA TRP A 298 -34.11 -13.42 -27.40
C TRP A 298 -32.86 -13.75 -28.23
N SER A 299 -32.19 -14.87 -27.95
CA SER A 299 -31.09 -15.38 -28.77
C SER A 299 -31.53 -15.91 -30.14
N GLY A 300 -32.83 -16.10 -30.37
CA GLY A 300 -33.40 -16.65 -31.60
C GLY A 300 -33.20 -18.16 -31.79
N ASN A 301 -32.62 -18.86 -30.82
CA ASN A 301 -32.33 -20.29 -30.92
C ASN A 301 -33.53 -21.14 -30.45
N ARG A 302 -34.43 -21.45 -31.38
CA ARG A 302 -35.63 -22.27 -31.12
C ARG A 302 -35.32 -23.67 -30.60
N GLY A 303 -34.23 -24.28 -31.07
CA GLY A 303 -33.83 -25.62 -30.64
C GLY A 303 -33.50 -25.67 -29.14
N VAL A 304 -32.82 -24.63 -28.64
CA VAL A 304 -32.49 -24.52 -27.21
C VAL A 304 -33.73 -24.26 -26.36
N VAL A 305 -34.72 -23.52 -26.87
CA VAL A 305 -36.01 -23.34 -26.18
C VAL A 305 -36.73 -24.68 -26.03
N GLU A 306 -36.81 -25.46 -27.12
CA GLU A 306 -37.44 -26.78 -27.10
C GLU A 306 -36.73 -27.74 -26.15
N GLU A 307 -35.40 -27.79 -26.20
CA GLU A 307 -34.55 -28.58 -25.29
C GLU A 307 -34.82 -28.22 -23.82
N LEU A 308 -34.77 -26.92 -23.47
CA LEU A 308 -34.98 -26.45 -22.10
C LEU A 308 -36.36 -26.81 -21.55
N ILE A 309 -37.42 -26.73 -22.38
CA ILE A 309 -38.77 -27.14 -21.97
C ILE A 309 -38.80 -28.65 -21.72
N ARG A 310 -38.27 -29.45 -22.65
CA ARG A 310 -38.27 -30.92 -22.54
C ARG A 310 -37.48 -31.42 -21.32
N GLU A 311 -36.30 -30.85 -21.06
CA GLU A 311 -35.47 -31.21 -19.90
C GLU A 311 -36.15 -30.92 -18.56
N ASN A 312 -37.07 -29.94 -18.51
CA ASN A 312 -37.67 -29.45 -17.27
C ASN A 312 -39.16 -29.80 -17.12
N LEU A 313 -39.79 -30.38 -18.15
CA LEU A 313 -41.20 -30.78 -18.16
C LEU A 313 -41.57 -31.75 -17.04
N GLY A 314 -40.64 -32.64 -16.65
CA GLY A 314 -40.85 -33.57 -15.53
C GLY A 314 -40.70 -32.93 -14.15
N ARG A 315 -39.99 -31.79 -14.05
CA ARG A 315 -39.73 -31.10 -12.77
C ARG A 315 -40.79 -30.05 -12.43
N TYR A 316 -41.40 -29.41 -13.43
CA TYR A 316 -42.38 -28.34 -13.21
C TYR A 316 -43.71 -28.68 -13.90
N THR A 317 -44.60 -29.34 -13.16
CA THR A 317 -45.89 -29.84 -13.66
C THR A 317 -47.10 -29.01 -13.23
N SER A 318 -46.90 -27.93 -12.46
CA SER A 318 -48.01 -27.08 -12.03
C SER A 318 -48.73 -26.45 -13.23
N LYS A 319 -50.02 -26.16 -13.08
CA LYS A 319 -50.84 -25.47 -14.08
C LYS A 319 -50.17 -24.19 -14.61
N ASP A 320 -49.58 -23.39 -13.71
CA ASP A 320 -48.83 -22.18 -14.07
C ASP A 320 -47.59 -22.48 -14.90
N ALA A 321 -46.85 -23.54 -14.57
CA ALA A 321 -45.64 -23.90 -15.27
C ALA A 321 -45.91 -24.43 -16.67
N LEU A 322 -46.86 -25.36 -16.80
CA LEU A 322 -47.29 -25.91 -18.09
C LEU A 322 -47.92 -24.83 -18.98
N SER A 323 -48.72 -23.92 -18.39
CA SER A 323 -49.29 -22.79 -19.13
C SER A 323 -48.21 -21.83 -19.64
N PHE A 324 -47.17 -21.60 -18.84
CA PHE A 324 -46.02 -20.80 -19.27
C PHE A 324 -45.24 -21.49 -20.42
N PHE A 325 -44.95 -22.79 -20.30
CA PHE A 325 -44.30 -23.54 -21.38
C PHE A 325 -45.11 -23.52 -22.67
N LEU A 326 -46.44 -23.67 -22.58
CA LEU A 326 -47.32 -23.61 -23.74
C LEU A 326 -47.24 -22.24 -24.43
N LYS A 327 -47.30 -21.14 -23.65
CA LYS A 327 -47.15 -19.78 -24.18
C LYS A 327 -45.82 -19.60 -24.93
N VAL A 328 -44.73 -20.08 -24.34
CA VAL A 328 -43.39 -20.01 -24.96
C VAL A 328 -43.32 -20.86 -26.24
N ALA A 329 -43.83 -22.09 -26.21
CA ALA A 329 -43.83 -23.00 -27.36
C ALA A 329 -44.64 -22.43 -28.54
N VAL A 330 -45.81 -21.84 -28.28
CA VAL A 330 -46.63 -21.15 -29.28
C VAL A 330 -45.89 -19.93 -29.85
N ALA A 331 -45.30 -19.10 -28.98
CA ALA A 331 -44.56 -17.91 -29.42
C ALA A 331 -43.36 -18.25 -30.33
N GLN A 332 -42.72 -19.39 -30.11
CA GLN A 332 -41.59 -19.88 -30.93
C GLN A 332 -42.01 -20.76 -32.11
N ASN A 333 -43.32 -20.93 -32.35
CA ASN A 333 -43.89 -21.78 -33.40
C ASN A 333 -43.46 -23.26 -33.31
N LEU A 334 -43.30 -23.78 -32.08
CA LEU A 334 -42.96 -25.19 -31.80
C LEU A 334 -44.22 -26.07 -31.84
N ARG A 335 -44.83 -26.21 -33.03
CA ARG A 335 -46.18 -26.80 -33.21
C ARG A 335 -46.40 -28.13 -32.50
N ARG A 336 -45.46 -29.08 -32.60
CA ARG A 336 -45.58 -30.41 -31.95
C ARG A 336 -45.59 -30.29 -30.42
N LEU A 337 -44.67 -29.51 -29.86
CA LEU A 337 -44.56 -29.30 -28.42
C LEU A 337 -45.78 -28.56 -27.87
N SER A 338 -46.32 -27.57 -28.60
CA SER A 338 -47.53 -26.85 -28.18
C SER A 338 -48.74 -27.76 -28.07
N VAL A 339 -48.93 -28.69 -29.02
CA VAL A 339 -50.02 -29.68 -28.95
C VAL A 339 -49.85 -30.62 -27.77
N GLU A 340 -48.62 -31.11 -27.53
CA GLU A 340 -48.32 -31.97 -26.38
C GLU A 340 -48.61 -31.29 -25.04
N LEU A 341 -48.17 -30.02 -24.88
CA LEU A 341 -48.38 -29.24 -23.66
C LEU A 341 -49.85 -28.92 -23.42
N ALA A 342 -50.61 -28.61 -24.48
CA ALA A 342 -52.05 -28.35 -24.38
C ALA A 342 -52.83 -29.62 -23.96
N ASP A 343 -52.51 -30.78 -24.55
CA ASP A 343 -53.10 -32.05 -24.17
C ASP A 343 -52.80 -32.42 -22.71
N ARG A 344 -51.55 -32.22 -22.25
CA ARG A 344 -51.20 -32.42 -20.83
C ARG A 344 -51.98 -31.50 -19.89
N LEU A 345 -52.11 -30.22 -20.21
CA LEU A 345 -52.89 -29.26 -19.42
C LEU A 345 -54.36 -29.67 -19.31
N LEU A 346 -54.97 -30.07 -20.43
CA LEU A 346 -56.37 -30.52 -20.46
C LEU A 346 -56.57 -31.80 -19.65
N LYS A 347 -55.66 -32.78 -19.79
CA LYS A 347 -55.75 -34.04 -19.04
C LYS A 347 -55.59 -33.86 -17.54
N GLN A 348 -54.71 -32.96 -17.09
CA GLN A 348 -54.42 -32.76 -15.67
C GLN A 348 -55.38 -31.78 -15.00
N TYR A 349 -55.82 -30.74 -15.71
CA TYR A 349 -56.51 -29.60 -15.12
C TYR A 349 -57.81 -29.19 -15.85
N GLY A 350 -58.21 -29.91 -16.90
CA GLY A 350 -59.38 -29.55 -17.73
C GLY A 350 -60.74 -29.66 -17.02
N GLY A 351 -60.78 -30.21 -15.80
CA GLY A 351 -61.97 -30.28 -14.96
C GLY A 351 -62.01 -29.30 -13.79
N GLU A 352 -60.94 -28.54 -13.53
CA GLU A 352 -60.89 -27.53 -12.46
C GLU A 352 -61.49 -26.21 -12.97
N LYS A 353 -62.73 -25.92 -12.56
CA LYS A 353 -63.39 -24.62 -12.78
C LYS A 353 -62.79 -23.54 -11.90
#